data_AF-A0A963EM06-F1
#
_entry.id   AF-A0A963EM06-F1
#
_cell.length_a   1.000
_cell.length_b   1.000
_cell.length_c   1.000
_cell.angle_alpha   90.00
_cell.angle_beta   90.00
_cell.angle_gamma   90.00
#
_symmetry.space_group_name_H-M   'P 1'
#
loop_
_entity.id
_entity.type
_entity.pdbx_description
1 polymer ?
#
loop_
_entity_poly.entity_id
_entity_poly.type
_entity_poly.pdbx_seq_one_letter_code
_entity_poly.pdbx_strand_id
1 'polypeptide(L)'
;MYTCLRYALPVCLAILLISLSQYAPARQPVTWQVGPERLLTLPSEAARLAHHGDSIEIDAGLYLNDYAVWHQDNLTIRGIGGFAHLHSSRLIPNGKGIWIINGQNTRLENLEFSGARVLSTNGAGIRHEGGD
;
A
#
# COMPACT_ATOMS: atom_id res chain seq x y z
N MET A 1 -37.31 -25.17 71.99
CA MET A 1 -37.73 -23.75 71.82
C MET A 1 -36.44 -22.95 71.95
N TYR A 2 -35.77 -22.44 70.92
CA TYR A 2 -36.16 -21.54 69.82
C TYR A 2 -35.30 -21.87 68.56
N THR A 3 -35.91 -22.39 67.49
CA THR A 3 -36.09 -21.78 66.15
C THR A 3 -34.85 -21.37 65.33
N CYS A 4 -34.54 -22.25 64.36
CA CYS A 4 -34.50 -22.02 62.90
C CYS A 4 -33.31 -21.28 62.25
N LEU A 5 -32.37 -22.08 61.73
CA LEU A 5 -31.37 -21.75 60.70
C LEU A 5 -32.07 -21.62 59.33
N ARG A 6 -31.90 -20.50 58.61
CA ARG A 6 -32.41 -20.31 57.23
C ARG A 6 -31.27 -20.00 56.27
N TYR A 7 -31.17 -20.81 55.21
CA TYR A 7 -30.28 -20.68 54.06
C TYR A 7 -30.71 -19.54 53.12
N ALA A 8 -29.77 -18.82 52.51
CA ALA A 8 -29.91 -18.22 51.16
C ALA A 8 -28.56 -17.70 50.60
N LEU A 9 -27.83 -18.55 49.87
CA LEU A 9 -27.17 -18.15 48.61
C LEU A 9 -28.22 -18.33 47.48
N PRO A 10 -28.15 -17.74 46.27
CA PRO A 10 -27.07 -16.98 45.62
C PRO A 10 -27.55 -15.73 44.81
N VAL A 11 -26.67 -14.81 44.42
CA VAL A 11 -26.74 -14.19 43.07
C VAL A 11 -25.32 -13.95 42.57
N CYS A 12 -24.63 -15.04 42.23
CA CYS A 12 -23.68 -15.01 41.12
C CYS A 12 -24.52 -14.94 39.85
N LEU A 13 -24.72 -13.76 39.28
CA LEU A 13 -25.28 -13.57 37.94
C LEU A 13 -24.48 -12.42 37.29
N ALA A 14 -23.26 -12.70 36.84
CA ALA A 14 -23.00 -13.15 35.47
C ALA A 14 -23.49 -12.12 34.42
N ILE A 15 -22.88 -10.93 34.39
CA ILE A 15 -22.71 -10.17 33.16
C ILE A 15 -21.25 -9.70 33.12
N LEU A 16 -20.32 -10.65 33.02
CA LEU A 16 -19.02 -10.37 32.43
C LEU A 16 -19.24 -10.46 30.92
N LEU A 17 -19.78 -9.39 30.32
CA LEU A 17 -19.69 -9.19 28.88
C LEU A 17 -18.20 -9.02 28.59
N ILE A 18 -17.52 -10.14 28.37
CA ILE A 18 -16.20 -10.15 27.73
C ILE A 18 -16.48 -9.58 26.35
N SER A 19 -16.23 -8.28 26.21
CA SER A 19 -16.08 -7.63 24.91
C SER A 19 -14.96 -8.39 24.21
N LEU A 20 -15.31 -9.37 23.39
CA LEU A 20 -14.41 -9.95 22.42
C LEU A 20 -14.08 -8.81 21.45
N SER A 21 -13.09 -8.00 21.80
CA SER A 21 -12.39 -7.16 20.84
C SER A 21 -11.94 -8.09 19.74
N GLN A 22 -12.61 -7.98 18.59
CA GLN A 22 -12.22 -8.64 17.36
C GLN A 22 -10.90 -8.00 16.93
N TYR A 23 -9.79 -8.46 17.51
CA TYR A 23 -8.48 -8.24 16.94
C TYR A 23 -8.44 -9.07 15.66
N ALA A 24 -8.89 -8.48 14.55
CA ALA A 24 -8.58 -9.02 13.25
C ALA A 24 -7.05 -9.08 13.15
N PRO A 25 -6.45 -10.23 12.84
CA PRO A 25 -5.01 -10.31 12.67
C PRO A 25 -4.59 -9.30 11.60
N ALA A 26 -3.52 -8.55 11.88
CA ALA A 26 -2.96 -7.65 10.89
C ALA A 26 -2.65 -8.45 9.61
N ARG A 27 -3.13 -7.97 8.47
CA ARG A 27 -2.84 -8.57 7.17
C ARG A 27 -1.32 -8.69 7.01
N GLN A 28 -0.86 -9.87 6.63
CA GLN A 28 0.55 -10.06 6.29
C GLN A 28 0.84 -9.37 4.95
N PRO A 29 1.95 -8.61 4.85
CA PRO A 29 2.39 -8.05 3.59
C PRO A 29 2.53 -9.13 2.52
N VAL A 30 2.16 -8.78 1.29
CA VAL A 30 2.28 -9.66 0.12
C VAL A 30 3.19 -9.05 -0.93
N THR A 31 3.72 -9.90 -1.81
CA THR A 31 4.48 -9.45 -2.98
C THR A 31 3.60 -9.51 -4.23
N TRP A 32 3.45 -8.38 -4.91
CA TRP A 32 2.81 -8.24 -6.20
C TRP A 32 3.85 -8.37 -7.32
N GLN A 33 3.58 -9.21 -8.31
CA GLN A 33 4.42 -9.38 -9.50
C GLN A 33 3.78 -8.60 -10.65
N VAL A 34 4.54 -7.66 -11.22
CA VAL A 34 4.07 -6.76 -12.28
C VAL A 34 4.96 -6.92 -13.49
N GLY A 35 4.37 -7.04 -14.67
CA GLY A 35 5.12 -7.12 -15.92
C GLY A 35 4.27 -7.51 -17.12
N PRO A 36 4.79 -7.35 -18.36
CA PRO A 36 4.03 -7.58 -19.58
C PRO A 36 3.41 -8.99 -19.70
N GLU A 37 4.02 -9.98 -19.05
CA GLU A 37 3.55 -11.38 -19.03
C GLU A 37 2.94 -11.80 -17.68
N ARG A 38 2.75 -10.87 -16.74
CA ARG A 38 2.16 -11.12 -15.43
C ARG A 38 0.67 -10.82 -15.43
N LEU A 39 -0.01 -11.20 -14.34
CA LEU A 39 -1.43 -10.87 -14.13
C LEU A 39 -1.66 -9.36 -13.99
N LEU A 40 -0.75 -8.67 -13.29
CA LEU A 40 -0.71 -7.21 -13.26
C LEU A 40 0.31 -6.77 -14.30
N THR A 41 -0.15 -6.07 -15.32
CA THR A 41 0.71 -5.69 -16.43
C THR A 41 1.33 -4.32 -16.25
N LEU A 42 0.70 -3.48 -15.41
CA LEU A 42 1.13 -2.11 -15.16
C LEU A 42 1.35 -1.82 -13.67
N PRO A 43 2.38 -1.03 -13.32
CA PRO A 43 2.59 -0.58 -11.95
C PRO A 43 1.41 0.18 -11.34
N SER A 44 0.68 0.98 -12.13
CA SER A 44 -0.53 1.68 -11.65
C SER A 44 -1.65 0.72 -11.21
N GLU A 45 -1.71 -0.49 -11.75
CA GLU A 45 -2.66 -1.51 -11.30
C GLU A 45 -2.28 -2.03 -9.91
N ALA A 46 -0.98 -2.29 -9.69
CA ALA A 46 -0.47 -2.66 -8.38
C ALA A 46 -0.68 -1.53 -7.36
N ALA A 47 -0.47 -0.26 -7.73
CA ALA A 47 -0.69 0.89 -6.84
C ALA A 47 -2.13 0.96 -6.30
N ARG A 48 -3.12 0.53 -7.10
CA ARG A 48 -4.53 0.49 -6.69
C ARG A 48 -4.84 -0.68 -5.74
N LEU A 49 -4.09 -1.78 -5.83
CA LEU A 49 -4.36 -3.03 -5.11
C LEU A 49 -3.48 -3.23 -3.87
N ALA A 50 -2.32 -2.59 -3.82
CA ALA A 50 -1.38 -2.71 -2.74
C ALA A 50 -1.97 -2.21 -1.42
N HIS A 51 -1.52 -2.83 -0.33
CA HIS A 51 -1.77 -2.41 1.03
C HIS A 51 -0.46 -2.00 1.72
N HIS A 52 -0.57 -1.38 2.89
CA HIS A 52 0.58 -1.00 3.70
C HIS A 52 1.53 -2.18 3.92
N GLY A 53 2.82 -1.93 3.74
CA GLY A 53 3.87 -2.95 3.90
C GLY A 53 4.10 -3.86 2.69
N ASP A 54 3.22 -3.86 1.69
CA ASP A 54 3.34 -4.74 0.53
C ASP A 54 4.63 -4.46 -0.27
N SER A 55 5.11 -5.51 -0.96
CA SER A 55 6.21 -5.41 -1.91
C SER A 55 5.69 -5.49 -3.34
N ILE A 56 6.26 -4.69 -4.24
CA ILE A 56 5.93 -4.67 -5.66
C ILE A 56 7.20 -4.98 -6.42
N GLU A 57 7.23 -6.13 -7.09
CA GLU A 57 8.31 -6.56 -7.96
C GLU A 57 7.89 -6.36 -9.41
N ILE A 58 8.63 -5.51 -10.11
CA ILE A 58 8.32 -5.07 -11.47
C ILE A 58 9.37 -5.66 -12.39
N ASP A 59 8.94 -6.53 -13.31
CA ASP A 59 9.81 -7.10 -14.33
C ASP A 59 10.46 -5.97 -15.15
N ALA A 60 11.74 -6.15 -15.49
CA ALA A 60 12.46 -5.23 -16.35
C ALA A 60 11.72 -5.03 -17.68
N GLY A 61 11.62 -3.79 -18.12
CA GLY A 61 10.87 -3.46 -19.33
C GLY A 61 10.44 -2.00 -19.39
N LEU A 62 9.85 -1.64 -20.52
CA LEU A 62 9.31 -0.31 -20.76
C LEU A 62 7.83 -0.24 -20.38
N TYR A 63 7.50 0.68 -19.48
CA TYR A 63 6.15 0.99 -19.07
C TYR A 63 5.81 2.40 -19.58
N LEU A 64 5.18 2.45 -20.75
CA LEU A 64 4.95 3.68 -21.49
C LEU A 64 3.68 4.39 -21.01
N ASN A 65 3.82 5.64 -20.59
CA ASN A 65 2.74 6.52 -20.14
C ASN A 65 1.88 5.93 -18.99
N ASP A 66 2.48 5.08 -18.16
CA ASP A 66 1.89 4.59 -16.92
C ASP A 66 2.17 5.57 -15.78
N TYR A 67 1.10 6.07 -15.15
CA TYR A 67 1.18 7.06 -14.09
C TYR A 67 0.50 6.52 -12.84
N ALA A 68 1.13 6.68 -11.68
CA ALA A 68 0.65 6.08 -10.45
C ALA A 68 0.73 7.06 -9.26
N VAL A 69 -0.22 6.92 -8.34
CA VAL A 69 -0.16 7.55 -7.02
C VAL A 69 -0.15 6.44 -5.99
N TRP A 70 0.91 6.40 -5.18
CA TRP A 70 1.13 5.38 -4.16
C TRP A 70 0.76 5.96 -2.81
N HIS A 71 -0.37 5.52 -2.26
CA HIS A 71 -0.91 6.05 -1.00
C HIS A 71 -0.49 5.25 0.22
N GLN A 72 -0.01 4.03 0.02
CA GLN A 72 0.27 3.09 1.09
C GLN A 72 1.66 3.34 1.68
N ASP A 73 1.71 3.34 3.01
CA ASP A 73 2.96 3.39 3.77
C ASP A 73 3.74 2.07 3.72
N ASN A 74 5.05 2.16 3.95
CA ASN A 74 5.99 1.05 4.11
C ASN A 74 6.08 0.15 2.88
N LEU A 75 5.83 0.69 1.68
CA LEU A 75 5.98 -0.07 0.45
C LEU A 75 7.46 -0.31 0.10
N THR A 76 7.74 -1.47 -0.48
CA THR A 76 8.97 -1.67 -1.25
C THR A 76 8.60 -1.89 -2.71
N ILE A 77 9.07 -1.02 -3.60
CA ILE A 77 8.79 -1.11 -5.05
C ILE A 77 10.13 -1.24 -5.77
N ARG A 78 10.32 -2.34 -6.50
CA ARG A 78 11.62 -2.65 -7.10
C ARG A 78 11.53 -3.26 -8.50
N GLY A 79 12.45 -2.85 -9.36
CA GLY A 79 12.74 -3.55 -10.61
C GLY A 79 13.45 -4.89 -10.36
N ILE A 80 13.00 -5.95 -11.04
CA ILE A 80 13.61 -7.29 -11.04
C ILE A 80 14.04 -7.70 -12.45
N GLY A 81 15.16 -8.43 -12.55
CA GLY A 81 15.75 -8.80 -13.85
C GLY A 81 16.36 -7.62 -14.63
N GLY A 82 16.44 -6.44 -14.03
CA GLY A 82 16.91 -5.20 -14.66
C GLY A 82 16.11 -3.98 -14.16
N PHE A 83 16.18 -2.88 -14.91
CA PHE A 83 15.40 -1.67 -14.60
C PHE A 83 13.98 -1.79 -15.14
N ALA A 84 12.99 -1.46 -14.30
CA ALA A 84 11.67 -1.09 -14.78
C ALA A 84 11.73 0.38 -15.24
N HIS A 85 11.48 0.63 -16.53
CA HIS A 85 11.60 1.94 -17.14
C HIS A 85 10.22 2.60 -17.31
N LEU A 86 9.95 3.61 -16.49
CA LEU A 86 8.74 4.41 -16.56
C LEU A 86 9.00 5.60 -17.48
N HIS A 87 8.47 5.53 -18.70
CA HIS A 87 8.67 6.57 -19.70
C HIS A 87 7.38 7.33 -20.00
N SER A 88 7.42 8.66 -19.88
CA SER A 88 6.35 9.51 -20.38
C SER A 88 6.71 10.08 -21.75
N SER A 89 5.95 9.71 -22.78
CA SER A 89 6.08 10.29 -24.13
C SER A 89 5.16 11.49 -24.36
N ARG A 90 4.30 11.81 -23.38
CA ARG A 90 3.33 12.92 -23.42
C ARG A 90 3.39 13.76 -22.14
N LEU A 91 2.62 14.84 -22.10
CA LEU A 91 2.44 15.62 -20.88
C LEU A 91 1.77 14.77 -19.80
N ILE A 92 2.36 14.78 -18.61
CA ILE A 92 1.85 14.06 -17.45
C ILE A 92 0.52 14.73 -17.01
N PRO A 93 -0.59 13.97 -16.97
CA PRO A 93 -1.92 14.54 -16.79
C PRO A 93 -2.17 15.09 -15.38
N ASN A 94 -1.49 14.55 -14.36
CA ASN A 94 -1.62 15.03 -12.99
C ASN A 94 -0.87 16.36 -12.73
N GLY A 95 -0.14 16.89 -13.71
CA GLY A 95 0.57 18.17 -13.60
C GLY A 95 1.78 18.15 -12.64
N LYS A 96 2.20 16.98 -12.17
CA LYS A 96 3.24 16.81 -11.14
C LYS A 96 4.35 15.88 -11.60
N GLY A 97 4.11 14.56 -11.58
CA GLY A 97 5.15 13.57 -11.84
C GLY A 97 4.63 12.24 -12.36
N ILE A 98 5.52 11.43 -12.90
CA ILE A 98 5.16 10.11 -13.47
C ILE A 98 4.55 9.29 -12.35
N TRP A 99 5.27 9.17 -11.24
CA TRP A 99 4.74 8.65 -9.99
C TRP A 99 4.71 9.71 -8.90
N ILE A 100 3.65 9.68 -8.10
CA ILE A 100 3.51 10.45 -6.87
C ILE A 100 3.53 9.47 -5.70
N ILE A 101 4.36 9.74 -4.70
CA ILE A 101 4.47 8.94 -3.49
C ILE A 101 3.88 9.77 -2.34
N ASN A 102 2.75 9.31 -1.81
CA ASN A 102 2.06 9.92 -0.66
C ASN A 102 2.24 9.09 0.62
N GLY A 103 2.55 7.80 0.50
CA GLY A 103 2.81 6.92 1.64
C GLY A 103 4.18 7.14 2.25
N GLN A 104 4.26 6.96 3.57
CA GLN A 104 5.49 7.06 4.37
C GLN A 104 6.44 5.91 4.10
N ASN A 105 7.75 6.12 4.30
CA ASN A 105 8.75 5.05 4.33
C ASN A 105 8.69 4.12 3.09
N THR A 106 8.51 4.71 1.91
CA THR A 106 8.49 3.96 0.64
C THR A 106 9.91 3.80 0.11
N ARG A 107 10.32 2.55 -0.14
CA ARG A 107 11.62 2.21 -0.75
C ARG A 107 11.44 1.96 -2.24
N LEU A 108 12.17 2.72 -3.07
CA LEU A 108 12.19 2.57 -4.53
C LEU A 108 13.57 2.08 -4.99
N GLU A 109 13.63 1.01 -5.78
CA GLU A 109 14.89 0.41 -6.24
C GLU A 109 14.84 -0.05 -7.69
N ASN A 110 15.94 0.05 -8.43
CA ASN A 110 16.05 -0.44 -9.81
C ASN A 110 14.92 0.06 -10.73
N LEU A 111 14.51 1.32 -10.54
CA LEU A 111 13.53 2.01 -11.38
C LEU A 111 14.22 3.10 -12.18
N GLU A 112 13.88 3.24 -13.45
CA GLU A 112 14.30 4.36 -14.28
C GLU A 112 13.08 5.22 -14.63
N PHE A 113 13.21 6.54 -14.54
CA PHE A 113 12.15 7.48 -14.91
C PHE A 113 12.66 8.42 -16.01
N SER A 114 11.90 8.58 -17.09
CA SER A 114 12.29 9.46 -18.19
C SER A 114 11.10 10.15 -18.86
N GLY A 115 11.39 11.26 -19.55
CA GLY A 115 10.38 11.99 -20.32
C GLY A 115 9.37 12.78 -19.47
N ALA A 116 9.63 12.97 -18.17
CA ALA A 116 8.73 13.66 -17.27
C ALA A 116 8.53 15.13 -17.66
N ARG A 117 7.39 15.44 -18.30
CA ARG A 117 7.05 16.80 -18.77
C ARG A 117 5.64 17.16 -18.31
N VAL A 118 5.47 18.37 -17.80
CA VAL A 118 4.19 18.98 -17.40
C VAL A 118 4.09 20.37 -17.98
N LEU A 119 2.89 20.96 -18.02
CA LEU A 119 2.66 22.31 -18.56
C LEU A 119 3.47 23.39 -17.83
N SER A 120 3.57 23.29 -16.50
CA SER A 120 4.34 24.21 -15.65
C SER A 120 5.86 24.01 -15.73
N THR A 121 6.36 23.13 -16.61
CA THR A 121 7.79 22.88 -16.89
C THR A 121 8.61 22.29 -15.73
N ASN A 122 7.98 21.95 -14.61
CA ASN A 122 8.59 21.39 -13.39
C ASN A 122 8.22 19.91 -13.17
N GLY A 123 8.10 19.13 -14.25
CA GLY A 123 7.67 17.74 -14.20
C GLY A 123 8.72 16.85 -13.54
N ALA A 124 8.28 15.90 -12.71
CA ALA A 124 9.17 15.01 -11.98
C ALA A 124 9.03 13.53 -12.41
N GLY A 125 10.12 12.76 -12.37
CA GLY A 125 10.00 11.30 -12.44
C GLY A 125 9.23 10.77 -11.24
N ILE A 126 9.69 11.13 -10.04
CA ILE A 126 9.04 10.84 -8.76
C ILE A 126 8.75 12.16 -8.05
N ARG A 127 7.54 12.28 -7.51
CA ARG A 127 7.13 13.40 -6.65
C ARG A 127 6.71 12.87 -5.28
N HIS A 128 7.52 13.07 -4.26
CA HIS A 128 7.16 12.76 -2.87
C HIS A 128 6.34 13.91 -2.28
N GLU A 129 5.11 13.63 -1.82
CA GLU A 129 4.20 14.65 -1.26
C GLU A 129 3.52 14.25 0.05
N GLY A 130 3.84 13.08 0.61
CA GLY A 130 3.36 12.66 1.92
C GLY A 130 4.49 12.23 2.84
N GLY A 131 4.59 12.91 3.99
CA GLY A 131 5.52 12.68 5.12
C GLY A 131 6.96 12.26 4.80
N ASP A 132 7.55 11.36 5.60
CA ASP A 132 8.99 11.04 5.69
C ASP A 132 9.40 9.75 4.94
#